data_AF-A0A077PHJ2-F1
#
_entry.id   AF-A0A077PHJ2-F1
#
_cell.length_a   1.000
_cell.length_b   1.000
_cell.length_c   1.000
_cell.angle_alpha   90.00
_cell.angle_beta   90.00
_cell.angle_gamma   90.00
#
_symmetry.space_group_name_H-M   'P 1'
#
loop_
_entity.id
_entity.type
_entity.pdbx_description
1 polymer ?
#
loop_
_entity_poly.entity_id
_entity_poly.type
_entity_poly.pdbx_seq_one_letter_code
_entity_poly.pdbx_strand_id
1 'polypeptide(L)'
;MAKGHFLTVGDKTECGGQILSGTRNITFYGRQAAVEGSAVTCGRHSGTYLIAGGVSSFFDAGTRLAGTLDSLSTCPCRAGFIHSIPDSYGNDTYFADVAPQNFAWNAGTNSQSTQSSQGNSSKYSTSKLSDTHQSAQRDQKPKPEPLPLPAVIFKTQRQMDDYDAKDMKCGDLTEEDLKNKFGLTDVGVPCRDYSVFDFIAQADLPKEDMAQWCGPYSMEDREASAKLLFDKFRELSGLFSFYGEYQELITKMITHMQGNTGAVFTDPLLDKAMSERISEDRSDNSTLLNIKQALTDNIDWSNGYYLLDKEYLLNDSVMQSKLPIFNNIIDRINGLVISVHDTWATHITLQSLEVNGDRFRATIHYRIQDHFGLDDEDVTDSVYRQFRIFRIWFVLQRWEEYKYKPFITEMNVIKVIEGSRYEKIFD
;
A
#
# COMPACT_ATOMS: atom_id res chain seq x y z
N MET A 1 -14.75 -4.56 17.99
CA MET A 1 -14.70 -3.74 16.76
C MET A 1 -15.97 -4.00 15.96
N ALA A 2 -16.59 -2.96 15.39
CA ALA A 2 -17.78 -3.15 14.56
C ALA A 2 -17.35 -3.70 13.20
N LYS A 3 -17.99 -4.79 12.76
CA LYS A 3 -17.73 -5.45 11.48
C LYS A 3 -18.77 -4.99 10.46
N GLY A 4 -18.33 -4.35 9.38
CA GLY A 4 -19.18 -3.93 8.26
C GLY A 4 -19.06 -4.86 7.06
N HIS A 5 -19.98 -4.77 6.12
CA HIS A 5 -19.98 -5.54 4.87
C HIS A 5 -20.11 -4.64 3.66
N PHE A 6 -19.40 -4.94 2.57
CA PHE A 6 -19.55 -4.23 1.31
C PHE A 6 -20.92 -4.48 0.71
N LEU A 7 -21.39 -3.48 -0.03
CA LEU A 7 -22.71 -3.50 -0.64
C LEU A 7 -22.60 -3.62 -2.16
N THR A 8 -23.60 -4.24 -2.77
CA THR A 8 -23.67 -4.48 -4.20
C THR A 8 -25.05 -4.14 -4.75
N VAL A 9 -25.14 -3.89 -6.05
CA VAL A 9 -26.43 -3.76 -6.76
C VAL A 9 -27.29 -4.96 -6.44
N GLY A 10 -28.49 -4.72 -5.91
CA GLY A 10 -29.43 -5.75 -5.50
C GLY A 10 -29.53 -5.96 -3.98
N ASP A 11 -28.64 -5.38 -3.17
CA ASP A 11 -28.74 -5.51 -1.71
C ASP A 11 -29.94 -4.74 -1.18
N LYS A 12 -30.57 -5.27 -0.13
CA LYS A 12 -31.82 -4.74 0.39
C LYS A 12 -31.55 -3.62 1.38
N THR A 13 -32.48 -2.67 1.48
CA THR A 13 -32.49 -1.71 2.58
C THR A 13 -33.37 -2.25 3.70
N GLU A 14 -33.08 -1.87 4.94
CA GLU A 14 -33.88 -2.27 6.12
C GLU A 14 -35.34 -1.80 6.04
N CYS A 15 -35.63 -0.78 5.23
CA CYS A 15 -37.00 -0.31 5.00
C CYS A 15 -37.74 -1.07 3.88
N GLY A 16 -37.15 -2.13 3.32
CA GLY A 16 -37.76 -2.98 2.28
C GLY A 16 -37.47 -2.54 0.84
N GLY A 17 -36.55 -1.60 0.64
CA GLY A 17 -36.07 -1.18 -0.67
C GLY A 17 -34.85 -1.97 -1.14
N GLN A 18 -34.18 -1.51 -2.20
CA GLN A 18 -33.06 -2.21 -2.83
C GLN A 18 -32.12 -1.26 -3.58
N ILE A 19 -30.82 -1.58 -3.60
CA ILE A 19 -29.81 -0.87 -4.40
C ILE A 19 -30.01 -1.22 -5.89
N LEU A 20 -30.09 -0.19 -6.74
CA LEU A 20 -30.39 -0.31 -8.17
C LEU A 20 -29.19 -0.14 -9.09
N SER A 21 -28.19 0.64 -8.66
CA SER A 21 -27.00 0.92 -9.48
C SER A 21 -25.73 0.79 -8.66
N GLY A 22 -24.61 0.67 -9.37
CA GLY A 22 -23.28 0.59 -8.78
C GLY A 22 -22.25 0.99 -9.82
N THR A 23 -20.99 0.85 -9.49
CA THR A 23 -19.91 1.05 -10.46
C THR A 23 -19.77 -0.14 -11.40
N ARG A 24 -19.39 0.13 -12.65
CA ARG A 24 -19.02 -0.91 -13.63
C ARG A 24 -17.57 -1.36 -13.51
N ASN A 25 -16.75 -0.63 -12.75
CA ASN A 25 -15.31 -0.89 -12.63
C ASN A 25 -15.03 -1.99 -11.60
N ILE A 26 -15.89 -2.12 -10.60
CA ILE A 26 -15.73 -3.06 -9.50
C ILE A 26 -16.98 -3.94 -9.44
N THR A 27 -16.77 -5.25 -9.42
CA THR A 27 -17.85 -6.22 -9.26
C THR A 27 -17.52 -7.21 -8.16
N PHE A 28 -18.39 -7.33 -7.16
CA PHE A 28 -18.33 -8.42 -6.19
C PHE A 28 -19.26 -9.52 -6.64
N TYR A 29 -18.72 -10.72 -6.86
CA TYR A 29 -19.50 -11.86 -7.34
C TYR A 29 -20.33 -11.49 -8.58
N GLY A 30 -19.73 -10.67 -9.45
CA GLY A 30 -20.35 -10.22 -10.69
C GLY A 30 -21.47 -9.19 -10.56
N ARG A 31 -21.79 -8.74 -9.35
CA ARG A 31 -22.68 -7.61 -9.11
C ARG A 31 -21.85 -6.36 -9.01
N GLN A 32 -22.28 -5.33 -9.71
CA GLN A 32 -21.68 -4.00 -9.58
C GLN A 32 -21.59 -3.62 -8.10
N ALA A 33 -20.40 -3.26 -7.65
CA ALA A 33 -20.22 -2.78 -6.30
C ALA A 33 -21.02 -1.48 -6.13
N ALA A 34 -21.76 -1.39 -5.05
CA ALA A 34 -22.45 -0.16 -4.72
C ALA A 34 -21.42 0.86 -4.25
N VAL A 35 -21.55 2.08 -4.74
CA VAL A 35 -20.71 3.22 -4.35
C VAL A 35 -21.59 4.34 -3.81
N GLU A 36 -21.02 5.26 -3.05
CA GLU A 36 -21.69 6.49 -2.66
C GLU A 36 -22.31 7.18 -3.89
N GLY A 37 -23.55 7.65 -3.76
CA GLY A 37 -24.33 8.18 -4.87
C GLY A 37 -25.03 7.13 -5.73
N SER A 38 -24.89 5.83 -5.44
CA SER A 38 -25.66 4.78 -6.13
C SER A 38 -27.16 4.91 -5.87
N ALA A 39 -27.98 4.63 -6.88
CA ALA A 39 -29.43 4.68 -6.80
C ALA A 39 -29.98 3.55 -5.92
N VAL A 40 -31.00 3.85 -5.12
CA VAL A 40 -31.67 2.91 -4.20
C VAL A 40 -33.17 3.22 -4.12
N THR A 41 -34.01 2.20 -4.00
CA THR A 41 -35.45 2.37 -3.71
C THR A 41 -35.74 2.38 -2.20
N CYS A 42 -36.91 2.87 -1.82
CA CYS A 42 -37.42 2.76 -0.47
C CYS A 42 -38.64 1.84 -0.45
N GLY A 43 -38.75 0.95 0.54
CA GLY A 43 -39.93 0.08 0.67
C GLY A 43 -41.16 0.80 1.25
N ARG A 44 -41.01 2.04 1.74
CA ARG A 44 -42.11 2.83 2.35
C ARG A 44 -42.48 4.09 1.60
N HIS A 45 -41.61 4.58 0.72
CA HIS A 45 -41.79 5.84 0.00
C HIS A 45 -41.48 5.63 -1.48
N SER A 46 -42.34 6.14 -2.36
CA SER A 46 -42.14 6.08 -3.80
C SER A 46 -41.00 7.00 -4.23
N GLY A 47 -40.18 6.54 -5.16
CA GLY A 47 -39.10 7.32 -5.76
C GLY A 47 -37.75 6.59 -5.71
N THR A 48 -36.77 7.21 -6.34
CA THR A 48 -35.38 6.76 -6.32
C THR A 48 -34.58 7.72 -5.44
N TYR A 49 -33.84 7.13 -4.50
CA TYR A 49 -32.95 7.81 -3.57
C TYR A 49 -31.52 7.40 -3.86
N LEU A 50 -30.57 7.91 -3.07
CA LEU A 50 -29.15 7.63 -3.23
C LEU A 50 -28.58 6.97 -1.98
N ILE A 51 -27.44 6.31 -2.13
CA ILE A 51 -26.58 5.94 -1.01
C ILE A 51 -25.76 7.17 -0.59
N ALA A 52 -25.75 7.49 0.70
CA ALA A 52 -24.89 8.51 1.29
C ALA A 52 -23.86 7.86 2.22
N GLY A 53 -22.61 8.31 2.13
CA GLY A 53 -21.49 7.73 2.87
C GLY A 53 -20.97 6.42 2.26
N GLY A 54 -19.82 5.98 2.73
CA GLY A 54 -19.12 4.80 2.24
C GLY A 54 -17.85 4.54 3.04
N VAL A 55 -17.23 3.39 2.79
CA VAL A 55 -16.07 2.92 3.53
C VAL A 55 -14.89 3.86 3.28
N SER A 56 -14.28 4.36 4.36
CA SER A 56 -13.26 5.42 4.34
C SER A 56 -11.96 5.04 3.63
N SER A 57 -11.75 3.76 3.37
CA SER A 57 -10.50 3.23 2.80
C SER A 57 -10.68 2.62 1.39
N PHE A 58 -11.91 2.48 0.89
CA PHE A 58 -12.19 1.75 -0.35
C PHE A 58 -12.98 2.61 -1.35
N PHE A 59 -12.44 2.82 -2.55
CA PHE A 59 -12.98 3.79 -3.52
C PHE A 59 -12.92 3.28 -4.95
N ASP A 60 -13.85 3.75 -5.78
CA ASP A 60 -13.85 3.67 -7.23
C ASP A 60 -13.84 5.07 -7.83
N ALA A 61 -12.83 5.40 -8.65
CA ALA A 61 -12.70 6.69 -9.32
C ALA A 61 -12.94 7.91 -8.39
N GLY A 62 -12.44 7.84 -7.15
CA GLY A 62 -12.61 8.89 -6.14
C GLY A 62 -13.94 8.84 -5.36
N THR A 63 -14.82 7.89 -5.64
CA THR A 63 -16.11 7.68 -4.96
C THR A 63 -16.01 6.50 -3.99
N ARG A 64 -16.45 6.65 -2.74
CA ARG A 64 -16.35 5.57 -1.74
C ARG A 64 -17.23 4.38 -2.12
N LEU A 65 -16.71 3.18 -1.92
CA LEU A 65 -17.51 1.95 -1.91
C LEU A 65 -18.51 2.00 -0.74
N ALA A 66 -19.73 1.55 -0.97
CA ALA A 66 -20.77 1.55 0.04
C ALA A 66 -20.62 0.35 0.98
N GLY A 67 -20.90 0.57 2.26
CA GLY A 67 -20.77 -0.45 3.29
C GLY A 67 -21.81 -0.34 4.40
N THR A 68 -22.13 -1.45 5.07
CA THR A 68 -23.24 -1.52 6.03
C THR A 68 -23.05 -0.64 7.28
N LEU A 69 -21.82 -0.24 7.63
CA LEU A 69 -21.56 0.62 8.79
C LEU A 69 -21.53 2.11 8.44
N ASP A 70 -21.13 2.45 7.21
CA ASP A 70 -20.77 3.83 6.86
C ASP A 70 -21.69 4.41 5.78
N SER A 71 -22.64 3.62 5.28
CA SER A 71 -23.60 4.03 4.27
C SER A 71 -25.04 3.95 4.77
N LEU A 72 -25.83 4.98 4.44
CA LEU A 72 -27.28 5.02 4.64
C LEU A 72 -27.99 5.43 3.35
N SER A 73 -29.24 4.99 3.18
CA SER A 73 -30.10 5.49 2.12
C SER A 73 -30.56 6.92 2.43
N THR A 74 -30.54 7.81 1.44
CA THR A 74 -31.09 9.18 1.55
C THR A 74 -32.62 9.23 1.54
N CYS A 75 -33.29 8.07 1.49
CA CYS A 75 -34.75 8.01 1.62
C CYS A 75 -35.22 8.56 2.98
N PRO A 76 -36.51 8.94 3.11
CA PRO A 76 -37.02 9.49 4.37
C PRO A 76 -36.84 8.58 5.59
N CYS A 77 -36.71 7.26 5.38
CA CYS A 77 -36.44 6.30 6.46
C CYS A 77 -35.01 6.33 6.98
N ARG A 78 -34.05 6.92 6.24
CA ARG A 78 -32.61 6.83 6.50
C ARG A 78 -32.14 5.40 6.75
N ALA A 79 -32.64 4.47 5.94
CA ALA A 79 -32.46 3.04 6.17
C ALA A 79 -31.01 2.63 5.99
N GLY A 80 -30.54 1.72 6.86
CA GLY A 80 -29.33 0.95 6.62
C GLY A 80 -29.51 -0.08 5.52
N PHE A 81 -28.45 -0.83 5.26
CA PHE A 81 -28.40 -1.83 4.21
C PHE A 81 -28.14 -3.22 4.77
N ILE A 82 -28.74 -4.21 4.12
CA ILE A 82 -28.61 -5.63 4.42
C ILE A 82 -27.72 -6.21 3.33
N HIS A 83 -26.49 -6.55 3.72
CA HIS A 83 -25.51 -7.17 2.82
C HIS A 83 -25.97 -8.58 2.42
N SER A 84 -25.65 -8.99 1.20
CA SER A 84 -25.84 -10.37 0.73
C SER A 84 -24.51 -11.09 0.47
N ILE A 85 -23.39 -10.40 0.62
CA ILE A 85 -22.04 -10.93 0.39
C ILE A 85 -21.26 -10.99 1.70
N PRO A 86 -20.32 -11.94 1.85
CA PRO A 86 -19.56 -12.11 3.10
C PRO A 86 -18.40 -11.12 3.25
N ASP A 87 -18.03 -10.40 2.19
CA ASP A 87 -16.89 -9.47 2.16
C ASP A 87 -17.16 -8.31 3.10
N SER A 88 -16.28 -8.20 4.08
CA SER A 88 -16.43 -7.31 5.21
C SER A 88 -15.30 -6.29 5.28
N TYR A 89 -15.42 -5.37 6.24
CA TYR A 89 -14.34 -4.46 6.59
C TYR A 89 -14.46 -4.09 8.08
N GLY A 90 -13.33 -3.69 8.68
CA GLY A 90 -13.29 -3.11 10.01
C GLY A 90 -13.42 -1.59 9.94
N ASN A 91 -14.18 -0.99 10.86
CA ASN A 91 -14.09 0.46 11.06
C ASN A 91 -12.97 0.72 12.08
N ASP A 92 -11.74 0.89 11.59
CA ASP A 92 -10.63 1.34 12.42
C ASP A 92 -10.81 2.83 12.70
N THR A 93 -11.12 3.16 13.95
CA THR A 93 -11.20 4.54 14.46
C THR A 93 -9.86 5.29 14.43
N TYR A 94 -8.84 4.78 13.75
CA TYR A 94 -7.54 5.43 13.59
C TYR A 94 -7.53 6.55 12.54
N PHE A 95 -8.61 6.74 11.76
CA PHE A 95 -8.65 7.69 10.64
C PHE A 95 -9.74 8.77 10.73
N ALA A 96 -10.34 8.99 11.91
CA ALA A 96 -11.34 10.04 12.09
C ALA A 96 -10.78 11.48 11.95
N ASP A 97 -9.46 11.68 11.96
CA ASP A 97 -8.83 13.00 11.96
C ASP A 97 -8.39 13.53 10.58
N VAL A 98 -8.73 12.84 9.49
CA VAL A 98 -8.47 13.37 8.12
C VAL A 98 -9.77 13.42 7.32
N ALA A 99 -10.74 14.19 7.82
CA ALA A 99 -11.82 14.68 6.98
C ALA A 99 -11.28 15.75 6.01
N PRO A 100 -11.63 15.72 4.71
CA PRO A 100 -11.45 16.89 3.85
C PRO A 100 -12.31 18.02 4.42
N GLN A 101 -11.66 19.12 4.78
CA GLN A 101 -12.36 20.33 5.19
C GLN A 101 -13.27 20.82 4.06
N ASN A 102 -14.46 21.28 4.49
CA ASN A 102 -15.34 22.24 3.84
C ASN A 102 -16.41 21.70 2.87
N PHE A 103 -17.59 21.40 3.43
CA PHE A 103 -18.85 22.09 3.07
C PHE A 103 -19.81 21.99 4.26
N ALA A 104 -19.76 22.96 5.17
CA ALA A 104 -20.81 23.18 6.17
C ALA A 104 -21.24 24.65 6.11
N TRP A 105 -22.56 24.82 5.98
CA TRP A 105 -23.27 26.09 5.95
C TRP A 105 -23.01 26.90 7.23
N ASN A 106 -22.74 28.19 7.04
CA ASN A 106 -22.58 29.18 8.11
C ASN A 106 -23.83 29.29 8.99
N ALA A 107 -23.65 29.11 10.30
CA ALA A 107 -24.45 29.75 11.33
C ALA A 107 -23.48 30.10 12.47
N GLY A 108 -23.22 31.40 12.64
CA GLY A 108 -22.22 31.89 13.58
C GLY A 108 -22.65 31.82 15.04
N THR A 109 -21.67 31.89 15.93
CA THR A 109 -21.65 32.84 17.06
C THR A 109 -20.24 32.94 17.63
N ASN A 110 -19.92 34.17 18.01
CA ASN A 110 -18.69 34.73 18.55
C ASN A 110 -18.35 34.15 19.95
N SER A 111 -17.07 33.95 20.28
CA SER A 111 -16.52 34.05 21.65
C SER A 111 -14.99 33.98 21.66
N GLN A 112 -14.36 35.00 22.24
CA GLN A 112 -12.92 35.23 22.41
C GLN A 112 -12.37 34.54 23.68
N SER A 113 -11.09 34.16 23.66
CA SER A 113 -10.12 34.28 24.79
C SER A 113 -8.72 33.83 24.33
N THR A 114 -7.80 34.75 23.98
CA THR A 114 -6.68 35.31 24.80
C THR A 114 -5.60 34.33 25.29
N GLN A 115 -4.43 34.43 24.63
CA GLN A 115 -3.03 34.52 25.12
C GLN A 115 -2.55 33.68 26.32
N SER A 116 -1.39 33.02 26.14
CA SER A 116 -0.12 33.51 26.71
C SER A 116 1.10 32.67 26.29
N SER A 117 2.16 33.37 25.89
CA SER A 117 3.53 32.93 25.64
C SER A 117 4.38 33.01 26.91
N GLN A 118 5.38 32.14 27.03
CA GLN A 118 6.60 32.24 27.88
C GLN A 118 7.51 31.07 27.44
N GLY A 119 8.75 31.21 26.97
CA GLY A 119 9.74 32.27 27.16
C GLY A 119 10.56 31.99 28.41
N ASN A 120 11.63 31.19 28.34
CA ASN A 120 12.73 31.35 29.27
C ASN A 120 14.08 30.87 28.75
N SER A 121 15.03 31.80 28.81
CA SER A 121 16.45 31.68 28.56
C SER A 121 17.16 32.00 29.87
N SER A 122 18.26 31.32 30.21
CA SER A 122 19.31 31.70 31.19
C SER A 122 20.34 30.55 31.23
N LYS A 123 21.57 30.66 30.70
CA LYS A 123 22.77 31.41 31.12
C LYS A 123 23.55 30.85 32.34
N TYR A 124 24.73 30.30 31.99
CA TYR A 124 26.07 30.41 32.60
C TYR A 124 26.41 29.88 34.02
N SER A 125 27.51 29.11 34.09
CA SER A 125 28.70 29.35 34.94
C SER A 125 29.84 28.40 34.52
N THR A 126 30.85 28.80 33.74
CA THR A 126 32.23 29.24 34.13
C THR A 126 32.90 28.51 35.29
N SER A 127 34.03 27.84 35.00
CA SER A 127 35.21 27.80 35.86
C SER A 127 36.49 27.91 35.00
N LYS A 128 37.52 28.55 35.58
CA LYS A 128 38.70 29.15 34.93
C LYS A 128 39.91 28.21 34.88
N LEU A 129 40.65 28.35 33.77
CA LEU A 129 42.11 28.42 33.57
C LEU A 129 43.09 27.54 34.38
N SER A 130 43.94 26.83 33.62
CA SER A 130 45.38 26.81 33.85
C SER A 130 46.14 26.68 32.52
N ASP A 131 46.97 27.67 32.22
CA ASP A 131 47.88 27.75 31.08
C ASP A 131 49.00 26.70 31.17
N THR A 132 49.34 26.07 30.05
CA THR A 132 50.70 25.59 29.80
C THR A 132 51.03 25.75 28.32
N HIS A 133 51.98 26.63 28.03
CA HIS A 133 52.56 26.79 26.71
C HIS A 133 53.37 25.55 26.33
N GLN A 134 52.96 24.87 25.26
CA GLN A 134 53.87 24.07 24.43
C GLN A 134 53.62 24.40 22.95
N SER A 135 54.67 24.93 22.34
CA SER A 135 54.78 25.20 20.93
C SER A 135 55.00 23.92 20.12
N ALA A 136 54.47 23.92 18.90
CA ALA A 136 54.88 23.13 17.74
C ALA A 136 54.38 21.67 17.66
N GLN A 137 53.26 21.48 16.96
CA GLN A 137 53.24 20.89 15.61
C GLN A 137 51.88 21.24 14.98
N ARG A 138 51.90 22.01 13.88
CA ARG A 138 50.74 22.07 12.98
C ARG A 138 50.70 20.72 12.30
N ASP A 139 49.97 19.77 12.88
CA ASP A 139 49.47 18.64 12.12
C ASP A 139 48.67 19.24 10.97
N GLN A 140 49.21 19.11 9.76
CA GLN A 140 48.45 19.38 8.56
C GLN A 140 47.26 18.45 8.63
N LYS A 141 46.07 19.01 8.92
CA LYS A 141 44.81 18.30 8.77
C LYS A 141 44.87 17.59 7.41
N PRO A 142 44.68 16.26 7.35
CA PRO A 142 44.73 15.54 6.10
C PRO A 142 43.83 16.25 5.10
N LYS A 143 44.33 16.42 3.87
CA LYS A 143 43.60 17.10 2.81
C LYS A 143 42.21 16.44 2.71
N PRO A 144 41.11 17.21 2.64
CA PRO A 144 39.77 16.63 2.56
C PRO A 144 39.71 15.65 1.38
N GLU A 145 39.26 14.42 1.64
CA GLU A 145 39.19 13.38 0.63
C GLU A 145 37.80 13.39 -0.04
N PRO A 146 37.73 13.17 -1.36
CA PRO A 146 36.44 13.05 -2.05
C PRO A 146 35.74 11.75 -1.67
N LEU A 147 34.41 11.80 -1.53
CA LEU A 147 33.56 10.62 -1.37
C LEU A 147 33.73 9.70 -2.58
N PRO A 148 34.15 8.43 -2.40
CA PRO A 148 34.21 7.45 -3.48
C PRO A 148 32.82 7.15 -4.04
N LEU A 149 32.68 7.12 -5.36
CA LEU A 149 31.42 6.81 -6.03
C LEU A 149 31.53 5.48 -6.81
N PRO A 150 30.45 4.68 -6.89
CA PRO A 150 29.14 4.92 -6.29
C PRO A 150 29.15 4.80 -4.75
N ALA A 151 28.40 5.67 -4.07
CA ALA A 151 28.29 5.68 -2.60
C ALA A 151 26.89 5.28 -2.14
N VAL A 152 26.81 4.39 -1.15
CA VAL A 152 25.54 4.02 -0.53
C VAL A 152 25.09 5.16 0.38
N ILE A 153 23.95 5.77 0.07
CA ILE A 153 23.33 6.77 0.94
C ILE A 153 22.56 6.07 2.06
N PHE A 154 21.76 5.06 1.71
CA PHE A 154 20.83 4.45 2.64
C PHE A 154 20.58 2.98 2.31
N LYS A 155 20.37 2.17 3.35
CA LYS A 155 19.89 0.78 3.27
C LYS A 155 18.90 0.53 4.39
N THR A 156 17.80 -0.15 4.07
CA THR A 156 16.88 -0.69 5.07
C THR A 156 17.56 -1.72 5.97
N GLN A 157 17.01 -1.95 7.16
CA GLN A 157 17.47 -3.02 8.05
C GLN A 157 17.10 -4.41 7.51
N ARG A 158 15.93 -4.53 6.87
CA ARG A 158 15.52 -5.74 6.14
C ARG A 158 16.49 -6.00 4.99
N GLN A 159 16.82 -7.27 4.81
CA GLN A 159 17.80 -7.74 3.83
C GLN A 159 17.22 -7.62 2.40
N MET A 160 18.07 -7.22 1.46
CA MET A 160 17.78 -7.31 0.03
C MET A 160 17.96 -8.75 -0.45
N ASP A 161 17.15 -9.20 -1.39
CA ASP A 161 17.16 -10.56 -1.92
C ASP A 161 16.85 -11.63 -0.84
N ASP A 162 15.89 -11.34 0.04
CA ASP A 162 15.56 -12.13 1.24
C ASP A 162 14.49 -13.20 0.99
N TYR A 163 14.90 -14.33 0.41
CA TYR A 163 14.04 -15.49 0.19
C TYR A 163 13.74 -16.29 1.47
N ASP A 164 14.37 -15.96 2.59
CA ASP A 164 14.17 -16.64 3.88
C ASP A 164 13.08 -15.96 4.75
N ALA A 165 12.52 -14.85 4.26
CA ALA A 165 11.44 -14.12 4.91
C ALA A 165 10.18 -14.99 5.11
N LYS A 166 9.35 -14.62 6.09
CA LYS A 166 8.18 -15.42 6.49
C LYS A 166 7.16 -15.58 5.36
N ASP A 167 6.93 -14.51 4.61
CA ASP A 167 6.03 -14.40 3.45
C ASP A 167 6.59 -15.09 2.20
N MET A 168 7.86 -15.49 2.22
CA MET A 168 8.53 -16.21 1.14
C MET A 168 8.47 -17.74 1.26
N LYS A 169 7.88 -18.27 2.34
CA LYS A 169 7.73 -19.72 2.52
C LYS A 169 6.66 -20.30 1.58
N CYS A 170 6.85 -21.53 1.11
CA CYS A 170 5.86 -22.25 0.30
C CYS A 170 5.87 -23.76 0.56
N GLY A 171 4.72 -24.42 0.38
CA GLY A 171 4.60 -25.88 0.42
C GLY A 171 4.99 -26.54 1.76
N ASP A 172 4.87 -25.82 2.87
CA ASP A 172 5.30 -26.22 4.22
C ASP A 172 4.10 -26.49 5.17
N LEU A 173 2.87 -26.33 4.70
CA LEU A 173 1.65 -26.59 5.46
C LEU A 173 0.90 -27.79 4.90
N THR A 174 0.40 -28.64 5.80
CA THR A 174 -0.50 -29.74 5.48
C THR A 174 -1.93 -29.24 5.28
N GLU A 175 -2.82 -30.07 4.71
CA GLU A 175 -4.25 -29.77 4.67
C GLU A 175 -4.85 -29.57 6.08
N GLU A 176 -4.37 -30.35 7.06
CA GLU A 176 -4.82 -30.25 8.44
C GLU A 176 -4.42 -28.90 9.05
N ASP A 177 -3.21 -28.42 8.79
CA ASP A 177 -2.75 -27.10 9.24
C ASP A 177 -3.62 -25.97 8.65
N LEU A 178 -3.88 -26.01 7.33
CA LEU A 178 -4.70 -25.00 6.65
C LEU A 178 -6.10 -24.93 7.26
N LYS A 179 -6.72 -26.08 7.55
CA LYS A 179 -8.07 -26.15 8.11
C LYS A 179 -8.10 -25.78 9.60
N ASN A 180 -7.23 -26.36 10.40
CA ASN A 180 -7.31 -26.27 11.86
C ASN A 180 -6.66 -25.00 12.41
N LYS A 181 -5.50 -24.58 11.86
CA LYS A 181 -4.78 -23.39 12.33
C LYS A 181 -5.35 -22.12 11.70
N PHE A 182 -5.68 -22.15 10.41
CA PHE A 182 -6.07 -20.96 9.66
C PHE A 182 -7.57 -20.88 9.30
N GLY A 183 -8.35 -21.94 9.59
CA GLY A 183 -9.78 -21.96 9.29
C GLY A 183 -10.10 -21.98 7.79
N LEU A 184 -9.15 -22.40 6.95
CA LEU A 184 -9.27 -22.37 5.49
C LEU A 184 -10.04 -23.58 4.98
N THR A 185 -11.28 -23.74 5.42
CA THR A 185 -12.20 -24.81 4.99
C THR A 185 -13.01 -24.42 3.74
N ASP A 186 -13.12 -23.12 3.46
CA ASP A 186 -13.87 -22.56 2.31
C ASP A 186 -12.92 -21.81 1.36
N VAL A 187 -12.24 -22.59 0.50
CA VAL A 187 -11.28 -22.11 -0.51
C VAL A 187 -11.67 -22.58 -1.93
N GLY A 188 -12.70 -23.42 -2.05
CA GLY A 188 -13.21 -23.85 -3.35
C GLY A 188 -13.86 -22.71 -4.13
N VAL A 189 -14.09 -22.98 -5.41
CA VAL A 189 -14.83 -22.14 -6.34
C VAL A 189 -15.80 -23.03 -7.14
N PRO A 190 -16.80 -22.49 -7.85
CA PRO A 190 -17.74 -23.33 -8.61
C PRO A 190 -17.05 -24.22 -9.67
N CYS A 191 -17.47 -25.49 -9.79
CA CYS A 191 -16.89 -26.48 -10.71
C CYS A 191 -17.14 -26.27 -12.21
N ARG A 192 -18.04 -25.37 -12.59
CA ARG A 192 -18.40 -25.10 -13.99
C ARG A 192 -18.22 -23.61 -14.28
N ASP A 193 -18.00 -23.27 -15.56
CA ASP A 193 -18.13 -21.91 -16.07
C ASP A 193 -19.61 -21.47 -15.98
N TYR A 194 -20.01 -21.10 -14.77
CA TYR A 194 -21.23 -20.36 -14.54
C TYR A 194 -21.00 -18.94 -15.04
N SER A 195 -21.99 -18.37 -15.74
CA SER A 195 -21.94 -16.93 -15.95
C SER A 195 -21.98 -16.27 -14.58
N VAL A 196 -21.32 -15.13 -14.45
CA VAL A 196 -21.37 -14.27 -13.26
C VAL A 196 -22.83 -14.08 -12.76
N PHE A 197 -23.81 -14.10 -13.66
CA PHE A 197 -25.24 -13.99 -13.35
C PHE A 197 -25.84 -15.21 -12.64
N ASP A 198 -25.34 -16.42 -12.88
CA ASP A 198 -25.83 -17.65 -12.25
C ASP A 198 -25.39 -17.74 -10.78
N PHE A 199 -24.28 -17.09 -10.42
CA PHE A 199 -23.79 -16.95 -9.05
C PHE A 199 -24.66 -16.00 -8.22
N ILE A 200 -25.26 -14.99 -8.87
CA ILE A 200 -26.05 -13.92 -8.24
C ILE A 200 -27.43 -14.41 -7.76
N ALA A 201 -27.96 -15.46 -8.37
CA ALA A 201 -29.28 -16.01 -8.03
C ALA A 201 -29.27 -16.97 -6.83
N GLN A 202 -28.11 -17.29 -6.23
CA GLN A 202 -27.93 -18.41 -5.30
C GLN A 202 -27.78 -18.01 -3.82
N ALA A 203 -28.57 -17.03 -3.35
CA ALA A 203 -28.62 -16.72 -1.91
C ALA A 203 -29.40 -17.77 -1.08
N ASP A 204 -30.15 -18.68 -1.70
CA ASP A 204 -31.08 -19.61 -1.02
C ASP A 204 -30.97 -21.08 -1.48
N LEU A 205 -29.79 -21.57 -1.89
CA LEU A 205 -29.64 -23.00 -2.21
C LEU A 205 -29.41 -23.88 -0.96
N PRO A 206 -30.07 -25.05 -0.86
CA PRO A 206 -29.80 -26.03 0.20
C PRO A 206 -28.34 -26.51 0.19
N LYS A 207 -27.81 -26.88 1.37
CA LYS A 207 -26.43 -27.39 1.54
C LYS A 207 -26.05 -28.56 0.62
N GLU A 208 -27.02 -29.24 0.03
CA GLU A 208 -26.84 -30.34 -0.92
C GLU A 208 -26.24 -29.89 -2.26
N ASP A 209 -26.39 -28.62 -2.66
CA ASP A 209 -25.81 -28.07 -3.91
C ASP A 209 -24.37 -27.54 -3.77
N MET A 210 -23.81 -27.48 -2.54
CA MET A 210 -22.38 -27.22 -2.34
C MET A 210 -21.48 -28.39 -2.80
N ALA A 211 -22.07 -29.53 -3.18
CA ALA A 211 -21.38 -30.67 -3.80
C ALA A 211 -20.75 -30.35 -5.18
N GLN A 212 -21.03 -29.16 -5.75
CA GLN A 212 -20.50 -28.70 -7.05
C GLN A 212 -19.37 -27.66 -6.91
N TRP A 213 -18.75 -27.56 -5.73
CA TRP A 213 -17.59 -26.70 -5.51
C TRP A 213 -16.29 -27.46 -5.78
N CYS A 214 -15.53 -26.95 -6.74
CA CYS A 214 -14.23 -27.42 -7.14
C CYS A 214 -13.18 -26.63 -6.39
N GLY A 215 -12.38 -27.31 -5.60
CA GLY A 215 -11.44 -26.66 -4.73
C GLY A 215 -10.29 -27.56 -4.35
N PRO A 216 -9.37 -27.02 -3.56
CA PRO A 216 -8.16 -27.73 -3.16
C PRO A 216 -8.49 -29.10 -2.55
N TYR A 217 -9.46 -29.16 -1.64
CA TYR A 217 -9.75 -30.37 -0.87
C TYR A 217 -10.76 -31.32 -1.54
N SER A 218 -11.42 -30.91 -2.62
CA SER A 218 -12.50 -31.70 -3.25
C SER A 218 -12.10 -32.33 -4.58
N MET A 219 -11.05 -31.84 -5.25
CA MET A 219 -10.60 -32.33 -6.55
C MET A 219 -9.35 -33.20 -6.44
N GLU A 220 -9.38 -34.42 -6.97
CA GLU A 220 -8.18 -35.28 -7.04
C GLU A 220 -7.10 -34.69 -7.97
N ASP A 221 -7.50 -34.04 -9.06
CA ASP A 221 -6.57 -33.38 -10.00
C ASP A 221 -6.09 -32.03 -9.45
N ARG A 222 -4.85 -32.04 -8.94
CA ARG A 222 -4.19 -30.86 -8.38
C ARG A 222 -3.89 -29.80 -9.42
N GLU A 223 -3.56 -30.18 -10.65
CA GLU A 223 -3.23 -29.22 -11.70
C GLU A 223 -4.51 -28.49 -12.17
N ALA A 224 -5.59 -29.22 -12.39
CA ALA A 224 -6.87 -28.65 -12.76
C ALA A 224 -7.43 -27.73 -11.67
N SER A 225 -7.34 -28.15 -10.40
CA SER A 225 -7.80 -27.33 -9.28
C SER A 225 -6.95 -26.07 -9.09
N ALA A 226 -5.61 -26.16 -9.19
CA ALA A 226 -4.75 -25.00 -9.14
C ALA A 226 -5.04 -24.01 -10.27
N LYS A 227 -5.24 -24.50 -11.51
CA LYS A 227 -5.60 -23.65 -12.65
C LYS A 227 -6.87 -22.85 -12.35
N LEU A 228 -7.91 -23.52 -11.85
CA LEU A 228 -9.18 -22.89 -11.51
C LEU A 228 -9.02 -21.83 -10.41
N LEU A 229 -8.20 -22.10 -9.39
CA LEU A 229 -7.88 -21.15 -8.33
C LEU A 229 -7.11 -19.93 -8.85
N PHE A 230 -6.14 -20.12 -9.76
CA PHE A 230 -5.41 -19.01 -10.39
C PHE A 230 -6.30 -18.15 -11.29
N ASP A 231 -7.22 -18.77 -12.05
CA ASP A 231 -8.20 -18.04 -12.84
C ASP A 231 -9.08 -17.18 -11.92
N LYS A 232 -9.52 -17.72 -10.78
CA LYS A 232 -10.29 -16.95 -9.79
C LYS A 232 -9.44 -15.90 -9.06
N PHE A 233 -8.16 -16.16 -8.81
CA PHE A 233 -7.23 -15.19 -8.23
C PHE A 233 -7.13 -13.95 -9.12
N ARG A 234 -6.98 -14.14 -10.44
CA ARG A 234 -6.98 -13.01 -11.41
C ARG A 234 -8.31 -12.29 -11.47
N GLU A 235 -9.43 -13.00 -11.43
CA GLU A 235 -10.75 -12.36 -11.44
C GLU A 235 -10.93 -11.48 -10.19
N LEU A 236 -10.60 -12.01 -9.02
CA LEU A 236 -10.72 -11.29 -7.75
C LEU A 236 -9.70 -10.16 -7.60
N SER A 237 -8.51 -10.27 -8.22
CA SER A 237 -7.51 -9.20 -8.17
C SER A 237 -7.96 -7.93 -8.88
N GLY A 238 -8.93 -8.02 -9.80
CA GLY A 238 -9.61 -6.88 -10.39
C GLY A 238 -10.25 -5.94 -9.35
N LEU A 239 -10.64 -6.47 -8.18
CA LEU A 239 -11.13 -5.68 -7.04
C LEU A 239 -10.06 -4.80 -6.40
N PHE A 240 -8.79 -4.96 -6.74
CA PHE A 240 -7.66 -4.21 -6.16
C PHE A 240 -6.82 -3.51 -7.22
N SER A 241 -7.29 -3.57 -8.47
CA SER A 241 -6.63 -3.06 -9.68
C SER A 241 -7.50 -1.96 -10.32
N PHE A 242 -7.73 -0.89 -9.54
CA PHE A 242 -8.86 0.01 -9.71
C PHE A 242 -8.85 0.97 -10.92
N TYR A 243 -7.70 1.28 -11.56
CA TYR A 243 -7.64 2.23 -12.69
C TYR A 243 -6.29 2.23 -13.43
N GLY A 244 -6.29 2.67 -14.70
CA GLY A 244 -5.09 3.19 -15.38
C GLY A 244 -4.17 2.13 -16.01
N GLU A 245 -2.98 2.57 -16.40
CA GLU A 245 -1.98 1.72 -17.09
C GLU A 245 -1.42 0.57 -16.23
N TYR A 246 -1.63 0.62 -14.93
CA TYR A 246 -1.15 -0.37 -13.97
C TYR A 246 -2.13 -1.54 -13.78
N GLN A 247 -3.30 -1.50 -14.42
CA GLN A 247 -4.38 -2.48 -14.21
C GLN A 247 -3.95 -3.94 -14.48
N GLU A 248 -3.08 -4.13 -15.48
CA GLU A 248 -2.61 -5.47 -15.88
C GLU A 248 -1.45 -6.00 -15.01
N LEU A 249 -0.81 -5.14 -14.21
CA LEU A 249 0.42 -5.49 -13.52
C LEU A 249 0.19 -6.60 -12.48
N ILE A 250 -0.92 -6.53 -11.74
CA ILE A 250 -1.28 -7.60 -10.80
C ILE A 250 -1.57 -8.92 -11.51
N THR A 251 -2.20 -8.89 -12.69
CA THR A 251 -2.47 -10.08 -13.49
C THR A 251 -1.18 -10.70 -14.01
N LYS A 252 -0.18 -9.87 -14.37
CA LYS A 252 1.17 -10.34 -14.73
C LYS A 252 1.87 -11.01 -13.54
N MET A 253 1.80 -10.40 -12.35
CA MET A 253 2.37 -10.97 -11.12
C MET A 253 1.73 -12.31 -10.75
N ILE A 254 0.40 -12.42 -10.81
CA ILE A 254 -0.32 -13.68 -10.58
C ILE A 254 0.07 -14.73 -11.63
N THR A 255 0.25 -14.32 -12.89
CA THR A 255 0.71 -15.22 -13.97
C THR A 255 2.14 -15.70 -13.75
N HIS A 256 3.01 -14.82 -13.25
CA HIS A 256 4.37 -15.17 -12.85
C HIS A 256 4.37 -16.17 -11.70
N MET A 257 3.54 -15.97 -10.67
CA MET A 257 3.33 -16.95 -9.59
C MET A 257 2.89 -18.32 -10.13
N GLN A 258 1.93 -18.34 -11.05
CA GLN A 258 1.45 -19.59 -11.67
C GLN A 258 2.56 -20.33 -12.45
N GLY A 259 3.53 -19.59 -13.00
CA GLY A 259 4.72 -20.17 -13.61
C GLY A 259 5.64 -20.91 -12.64
N ASN A 260 5.46 -20.69 -11.33
CA ASN A 260 6.12 -21.42 -10.23
C ASN A 260 7.66 -21.44 -10.26
N THR A 261 8.28 -20.42 -10.85
CA THR A 261 9.74 -20.33 -10.91
C THR A 261 10.34 -19.79 -9.61
N GLY A 262 9.61 -18.88 -8.94
CA GLY A 262 10.11 -18.09 -7.80
C GLY A 262 11.15 -17.04 -8.22
N ALA A 263 11.35 -16.83 -9.53
CA ALA A 263 12.32 -15.86 -10.03
C ALA A 263 11.89 -14.42 -9.70
N VAL A 264 12.85 -13.50 -9.61
CA VAL A 264 12.55 -12.07 -9.44
C VAL A 264 11.64 -11.59 -10.56
N PHE A 265 10.58 -10.87 -10.20
CA PHE A 265 9.67 -10.23 -11.13
C PHE A 265 10.05 -8.77 -11.32
N THR A 266 10.26 -8.37 -12.56
CA THR A 266 10.49 -6.98 -12.96
C THR A 266 9.50 -6.60 -14.06
N ASP A 267 9.00 -5.38 -14.02
CA ASP A 267 8.16 -4.82 -15.08
C ASP A 267 8.41 -3.31 -15.16
N PRO A 268 8.55 -2.71 -16.36
CA PRO A 268 8.73 -1.27 -16.49
C PRO A 268 7.63 -0.42 -15.82
N LEU A 269 6.43 -0.98 -15.65
CA LEU A 269 5.34 -0.32 -14.93
C LEU A 269 5.61 -0.22 -13.42
N LEU A 270 6.31 -1.19 -12.82
CA LEU A 270 6.74 -1.10 -11.41
C LEU A 270 7.76 0.04 -11.25
N ASP A 271 8.75 0.09 -12.14
CA ASP A 271 9.76 1.16 -12.14
C ASP A 271 9.11 2.53 -12.36
N LYS A 272 8.13 2.61 -13.27
CA LYS A 272 7.40 3.84 -13.57
C LYS A 272 6.57 4.30 -12.37
N ALA A 273 5.76 3.43 -11.78
CA ALA A 273 4.93 3.76 -10.62
C ALA A 273 5.79 4.28 -9.46
N MET A 274 6.93 3.62 -9.20
CA MET A 274 7.82 4.03 -8.15
C MET A 274 8.55 5.34 -8.49
N SER A 275 8.94 5.51 -9.74
CA SER A 275 9.54 6.75 -10.25
C SER A 275 8.59 7.93 -10.09
N GLU A 276 7.32 7.80 -10.46
CA GLU A 276 6.30 8.85 -10.30
C GLU A 276 6.16 9.24 -8.83
N ARG A 277 6.08 8.27 -7.91
CA ARG A 277 5.95 8.53 -6.47
C ARG A 277 7.12 9.33 -5.89
N ILE A 278 8.36 8.90 -6.18
CA ILE A 278 9.57 9.63 -5.76
C ILE A 278 9.58 11.04 -6.36
N SER A 279 9.11 11.16 -7.60
CA SER A 279 9.03 12.44 -8.30
C SER A 279 7.93 13.36 -7.81
N GLU A 280 6.84 12.87 -7.24
CA GLU A 280 5.68 13.67 -6.82
C GLU A 280 5.73 14.08 -5.35
N ASP A 281 6.54 13.40 -4.54
CA ASP A 281 6.73 13.80 -3.14
C ASP A 281 7.43 15.16 -3.04
N ARG A 282 6.66 16.15 -2.61
CA ARG A 282 7.07 17.54 -2.35
C ARG A 282 7.03 17.89 -0.87
N SER A 283 6.78 16.91 0.00
CA SER A 283 6.77 17.15 1.44
C SER A 283 8.19 17.36 1.98
N ASP A 284 8.29 17.90 3.20
CA ASP A 284 9.55 17.99 3.94
C ASP A 284 10.19 16.62 4.21
N ASN A 285 9.43 15.53 3.99
CA ASN A 285 9.89 14.16 4.13
C ASN A 285 10.38 13.55 2.79
N SER A 286 10.40 14.30 1.68
CA SER A 286 10.81 13.76 0.39
C SER A 286 12.30 13.36 0.39
N THR A 287 12.61 12.09 0.16
CA THR A 287 14.01 11.62 0.14
C THR A 287 14.82 12.27 -0.96
N LEU A 288 14.20 12.50 -2.12
CA LEU A 288 14.89 13.13 -3.25
C LEU A 288 15.27 14.58 -2.93
N LEU A 289 14.36 15.33 -2.28
CA LEU A 289 14.62 16.71 -1.87
C LEU A 289 15.63 16.78 -0.73
N ASN A 290 15.54 15.88 0.25
CA ASN A 290 16.47 15.82 1.37
C ASN A 290 17.90 15.45 0.93
N ILE A 291 18.05 14.49 0.01
CA ILE A 291 19.35 14.19 -0.61
C ILE A 291 19.86 15.40 -1.39
N LYS A 292 19.00 16.09 -2.14
CA LYS A 292 19.37 17.31 -2.88
C LYS A 292 19.86 18.41 -1.93
N GLN A 293 19.20 18.59 -0.79
CA GLN A 293 19.60 19.55 0.25
C GLN A 293 20.93 19.17 0.89
N ALA A 294 21.08 17.92 1.31
CA ALA A 294 22.32 17.42 1.88
C ALA A 294 23.51 17.60 0.92
N LEU A 295 23.33 17.33 -0.37
CA LEU A 295 24.34 17.61 -1.40
C LEU A 295 24.65 19.10 -1.49
N THR A 296 23.63 19.95 -1.62
CA THR A 296 23.80 21.41 -1.77
C THR A 296 24.59 22.03 -0.62
N ASP A 297 24.27 21.62 0.61
CA ASP A 297 24.88 22.17 1.84
C ASP A 297 26.31 21.67 2.08
N ASN A 298 26.66 20.49 1.54
CA ASN A 298 27.88 19.78 1.94
C ASN A 298 28.88 19.52 0.82
N ILE A 299 28.56 19.81 -0.44
CA ILE A 299 29.55 19.90 -1.52
C ILE A 299 30.63 20.92 -1.15
N ASP A 300 31.90 20.54 -1.28
CA ASP A 300 32.99 21.49 -1.28
C ASP A 300 33.06 22.15 -2.65
N TRP A 301 32.34 23.27 -2.76
CA TRP A 301 32.25 24.07 -4.00
C TRP A 301 33.60 24.61 -4.48
N SER A 302 34.60 24.72 -3.61
CA SER A 302 35.94 25.20 -4.00
C SER A 302 36.73 24.10 -4.70
N ASN A 303 36.55 22.86 -4.26
CA ASN A 303 37.28 21.71 -4.77
C ASN A 303 36.47 20.85 -5.77
N GLY A 304 35.15 21.05 -5.86
CA GLY A 304 34.28 20.40 -6.84
C GLY A 304 33.87 18.96 -6.50
N TYR A 305 33.84 18.59 -5.23
CA TYR A 305 33.41 17.24 -4.80
C TYR A 305 32.73 17.24 -3.44
N TYR A 306 32.02 16.16 -3.14
CA TYR A 306 31.45 15.89 -1.82
C TYR A 306 32.52 15.28 -0.90
N LEU A 307 32.61 15.74 0.35
CA LEU A 307 33.65 15.29 1.29
C LEU A 307 33.32 13.93 1.90
N LEU A 308 34.30 13.03 1.98
CA LEU A 308 34.15 11.71 2.57
C LEU A 308 33.77 11.76 4.07
N ASP A 309 34.33 12.68 4.83
CA ASP A 309 34.02 12.85 6.27
C ASP A 309 32.59 13.36 6.53
N LYS A 310 31.87 13.76 5.49
CA LYS A 310 30.46 14.18 5.52
C LYS A 310 29.50 13.15 4.93
N GLU A 311 29.95 11.94 4.62
CA GLU A 311 29.11 10.86 4.07
C GLU A 311 27.87 10.61 4.95
N TYR A 312 28.05 10.60 6.28
CA TYR A 312 26.96 10.38 7.23
C TYR A 312 25.82 11.39 7.10
N LEU A 313 26.06 12.62 6.62
CA LEU A 313 25.01 13.62 6.43
C LEU A 313 24.05 13.25 5.28
N LEU A 314 24.53 12.50 4.28
CA LEU A 314 23.65 11.94 3.24
C LEU A 314 22.72 10.88 3.86
N ASN A 315 23.27 9.99 4.70
CA ASN A 315 22.48 8.99 5.40
C ASN A 315 21.46 9.64 6.35
N ASP A 316 21.91 10.58 7.19
CA ASP A 316 21.06 11.31 8.13
C ASP A 316 19.93 12.05 7.43
N SER A 317 20.17 12.63 6.24
CA SER A 317 19.12 13.31 5.45
C SER A 317 17.98 12.38 5.05
N VAL A 318 18.28 11.10 4.86
CA VAL A 318 17.30 10.06 4.52
C VAL A 318 16.70 9.41 5.77
N MET A 319 17.44 9.35 6.88
CA MET A 319 16.94 8.85 8.17
C MET A 319 16.01 9.83 8.89
N GLN A 320 16.24 11.14 8.72
CA GLN A 320 15.41 12.21 9.30
C GLN A 320 14.16 12.49 8.47
N SER A 321 14.17 12.10 7.20
CA SER A 321 12.97 12.05 6.40
C SER A 321 12.13 10.86 6.84
N LYS A 322 10.83 10.86 6.50
CA LYS A 322 10.25 9.56 6.19
C LYS A 322 11.08 9.07 5.00
N LEU A 323 11.63 7.86 5.02
CA LEU A 323 12.04 7.20 3.75
C LEU A 323 10.88 7.35 2.74
N PRO A 324 10.98 6.88 1.49
CA PRO A 324 9.77 6.42 0.83
C PRO A 324 9.30 5.20 1.66
N ILE A 325 8.81 5.45 2.88
CA ILE A 325 8.24 4.48 3.77
C ILE A 325 6.87 4.33 3.16
N PHE A 326 6.61 3.12 2.71
CA PHE A 326 5.32 2.61 2.31
C PHE A 326 4.33 2.54 3.50
N ASN A 327 4.50 3.41 4.51
CA ASN A 327 3.80 3.44 5.79
C ASN A 327 2.28 3.71 5.68
N ASN A 328 1.71 3.71 4.48
CA ASN A 328 0.28 3.71 4.22
C ASN A 328 0.03 2.98 2.90
N ILE A 329 0.06 1.64 2.92
CA ILE A 329 -0.41 0.83 1.79
C ILE A 329 -1.94 0.81 1.65
N ILE A 330 -2.63 1.64 2.43
CA ILE A 330 -4.02 2.02 2.16
C ILE A 330 -4.10 3.24 1.23
N ASP A 331 -3.00 3.95 0.95
CA ASP A 331 -2.98 5.08 0.03
C ASP A 331 -2.55 4.69 -1.40
N ARG A 332 -3.52 4.06 -2.08
CA ARG A 332 -3.86 4.19 -3.51
C ARG A 332 -2.74 4.67 -4.44
N ILE A 333 -1.98 3.72 -4.97
CA ILE A 333 -1.56 3.83 -6.36
C ILE A 333 -2.79 3.60 -7.23
N ASN A 334 -2.87 4.31 -8.35
CA ASN A 334 -3.80 4.06 -9.45
C ASN A 334 -3.70 2.60 -9.95
N GLY A 335 -4.23 1.62 -9.20
CA GLY A 335 -4.29 0.21 -9.60
C GLY A 335 -3.35 -0.81 -8.92
N LEU A 336 -2.58 -0.45 -7.89
CA LEU A 336 -1.72 -1.41 -7.16
C LEU A 336 -2.04 -1.39 -5.66
N VAL A 337 -3.11 -2.08 -5.26
CA VAL A 337 -3.58 -2.17 -3.86
C VAL A 337 -3.49 -3.61 -3.33
N ILE A 338 -2.52 -4.40 -3.81
CA ILE A 338 -2.24 -5.74 -3.28
C ILE A 338 -0.82 -5.82 -2.72
N SER A 339 -0.38 -4.81 -2.00
CA SER A 339 0.66 -5.03 -1.00
C SER A 339 -0.03 -5.29 0.33
N VAL A 340 0.37 -6.37 0.98
CA VAL A 340 -0.14 -6.75 2.30
C VAL A 340 0.74 -6.12 3.40
N HIS A 341 1.97 -5.72 3.07
CA HIS A 341 2.93 -5.02 3.93
C HIS A 341 3.73 -3.94 3.22
N ASP A 342 4.40 -3.06 3.99
CA ASP A 342 5.45 -2.13 3.52
C ASP A 342 6.47 -2.83 2.59
N THR A 343 7.05 -2.11 1.62
CA THR A 343 8.14 -2.69 0.80
C THR A 343 9.21 -3.30 1.66
N TRP A 344 9.57 -4.54 1.34
CA TRP A 344 10.55 -5.31 2.08
C TRP A 344 11.90 -4.60 2.25
N ALA A 345 12.55 -4.17 1.16
CA ALA A 345 13.90 -3.61 1.23
C ALA A 345 14.10 -2.42 0.27
N THR A 346 14.93 -1.45 0.68
CA THR A 346 15.29 -0.28 -0.14
C THR A 346 16.75 0.07 0.03
N HIS A 347 17.47 0.18 -1.09
CA HIS A 347 18.82 0.73 -1.16
C HIS A 347 18.82 2.01 -2.01
N ILE A 348 19.41 3.07 -1.48
CA ILE A 348 19.60 4.35 -2.18
C ILE A 348 21.09 4.58 -2.36
N THR A 349 21.52 4.80 -3.60
CA THR A 349 22.93 4.96 -3.98
C THR A 349 23.12 6.24 -4.77
N LEU A 350 24.11 7.05 -4.38
CA LEU A 350 24.66 8.11 -5.22
C LEU A 350 25.56 7.47 -6.27
N GLN A 351 25.08 7.33 -7.50
CA GLN A 351 25.83 6.70 -8.59
C GLN A 351 26.90 7.63 -9.15
N SER A 352 26.56 8.90 -9.36
CA SER A 352 27.50 9.91 -9.85
C SER A 352 27.17 11.29 -9.27
N LEU A 353 28.20 12.13 -9.15
CA LEU A 353 28.10 13.54 -8.79
C LEU A 353 29.10 14.33 -9.64
N GLU A 354 28.58 15.25 -10.45
CA GLU A 354 29.34 16.19 -11.26
C GLU A 354 29.15 17.60 -10.68
N VAL A 355 30.22 18.27 -10.28
CA VAL A 355 30.17 19.65 -9.76
C VAL A 355 30.90 20.57 -10.74
N ASN A 356 30.20 21.57 -11.26
CA ASN A 356 30.69 22.53 -12.26
C ASN A 356 30.41 23.95 -11.79
N GLY A 357 31.41 24.62 -11.22
CA GLY A 357 31.25 25.94 -10.61
C GLY A 357 30.24 25.87 -9.46
N ASP A 358 29.23 26.72 -9.49
CA ASP A 358 28.16 26.77 -8.46
C ASP A 358 26.96 25.84 -8.78
N ARG A 359 27.10 24.88 -9.70
CA ARG A 359 26.04 23.90 -10.01
C ARG A 359 26.53 22.47 -9.84
N PHE A 360 25.61 21.56 -9.51
CA PHE A 360 25.86 20.13 -9.53
C PHE A 360 24.79 19.36 -10.30
N ARG A 361 25.17 18.17 -10.77
CA ARG A 361 24.29 17.16 -11.33
C ARG A 361 24.64 15.83 -10.67
N ALA A 362 23.68 15.22 -10.00
CA ALA A 362 23.84 13.92 -9.35
C ALA A 362 22.85 12.90 -9.88
N THR A 363 23.30 11.64 -9.96
CA THR A 363 22.47 10.50 -10.33
C THR A 363 22.22 9.65 -9.09
N ILE A 364 20.96 9.56 -8.67
CA ILE A 364 20.51 8.77 -7.53
C ILE A 364 19.82 7.51 -8.05
N HIS A 365 20.23 6.34 -7.56
CA HIS A 365 19.60 5.07 -7.87
C HIS A 365 18.91 4.51 -6.64
N TYR A 366 17.63 4.18 -6.80
CA TYR A 366 16.82 3.47 -5.85
C TYR A 366 16.65 2.03 -6.36
N ARG A 367 17.12 1.05 -5.57
CA ARG A 367 16.80 -0.37 -5.74
C ARG A 367 15.84 -0.74 -4.63
N ILE A 368 14.61 -1.08 -4.99
CA ILE A 368 13.52 -1.35 -4.05
C ILE A 368 12.99 -2.74 -4.35
N GLN A 369 12.74 -3.51 -3.29
CA GLN A 369 12.19 -4.85 -3.37
C GLN A 369 11.01 -5.00 -2.43
N ASP A 370 10.05 -5.81 -2.88
CA ASP A 370 8.94 -6.28 -2.06
C ASP A 370 8.63 -7.74 -2.36
N HIS A 371 7.86 -8.39 -1.50
CA HIS A 371 7.52 -9.81 -1.65
C HIS A 371 6.10 -9.98 -2.18
N PHE A 372 5.97 -10.78 -3.24
CA PHE A 372 4.69 -11.32 -3.66
C PHE A 372 4.49 -12.68 -2.98
N GLY A 373 4.13 -12.62 -1.70
CA GLY A 373 3.80 -13.78 -0.89
C GLY A 373 3.02 -13.38 0.37
N LEU A 374 2.43 -14.36 1.03
CA LEU A 374 1.69 -14.18 2.28
C LEU A 374 2.31 -15.00 3.41
N ASP A 375 2.39 -14.42 4.60
CA ASP A 375 2.77 -15.13 5.81
C ASP A 375 1.56 -15.54 6.68
N ASP A 376 1.86 -16.19 7.81
CA ASP A 376 0.85 -16.67 8.75
C ASP A 376 0.05 -15.52 9.38
N GLU A 377 0.66 -14.34 9.58
CA GLU A 377 0.05 -13.16 10.17
C GLU A 377 -0.96 -12.53 9.18
N ASP A 378 -0.65 -12.55 7.88
CA ASP A 378 -1.51 -12.02 6.81
C ASP A 378 -2.86 -12.71 6.71
N VAL A 379 -2.87 -14.04 6.68
CA VAL A 379 -4.10 -14.80 6.48
C VAL A 379 -4.95 -14.88 7.75
N THR A 380 -4.36 -14.58 8.91
CA THR A 380 -5.07 -14.54 10.20
C THR A 380 -5.63 -13.16 10.53
N ASP A 381 -5.18 -12.12 9.82
CA ASP A 381 -5.69 -10.77 9.94
C ASP A 381 -7.20 -10.70 9.73
N SER A 382 -7.83 -9.83 10.52
CA SER A 382 -9.27 -9.73 10.59
C SER A 382 -9.91 -9.17 9.32
N VAL A 383 -9.19 -8.39 8.52
CA VAL A 383 -9.62 -7.80 7.25
C VAL A 383 -9.27 -8.74 6.10
N TYR A 384 -8.02 -9.23 6.00
CA TYR A 384 -7.59 -10.06 4.87
C TYR A 384 -8.31 -11.41 4.80
N ARG A 385 -8.59 -12.05 5.95
CA ARG A 385 -9.36 -13.31 6.01
C ARG A 385 -10.75 -13.19 5.39
N GLN A 386 -11.30 -11.98 5.30
CA GLN A 386 -12.64 -11.73 4.77
C GLN A 386 -12.69 -11.87 3.25
N PHE A 387 -11.62 -11.49 2.54
CA PHE A 387 -11.56 -11.61 1.10
C PHE A 387 -11.09 -13.00 0.67
N ARG A 388 -11.81 -13.59 -0.30
CA ARG A 388 -11.46 -14.92 -0.83
C ARG A 388 -10.10 -14.94 -1.55
N ILE A 389 -9.67 -13.80 -2.08
CA ILE A 389 -8.41 -13.68 -2.81
C ILE A 389 -7.20 -14.10 -1.96
N PHE A 390 -7.10 -13.62 -0.72
CA PHE A 390 -5.98 -13.95 0.17
C PHE A 390 -6.03 -15.40 0.64
N ARG A 391 -7.23 -15.96 0.82
CA ARG A 391 -7.41 -17.40 1.12
C ARG A 391 -6.92 -18.28 -0.04
N ILE A 392 -7.29 -17.93 -1.27
CA ILE A 392 -6.85 -18.63 -2.48
C ILE A 392 -5.33 -18.51 -2.64
N TRP A 393 -4.79 -17.31 -2.54
CA TRP A 393 -3.36 -17.04 -2.64
C TRP A 393 -2.56 -17.84 -1.59
N PHE A 394 -2.98 -17.79 -0.32
CA PHE A 394 -2.31 -18.50 0.76
C PHE A 394 -2.34 -20.03 0.53
N VAL A 395 -3.45 -20.61 0.08
CA VAL A 395 -3.49 -22.05 -0.21
C VAL A 395 -2.63 -22.42 -1.42
N LEU A 396 -2.66 -21.64 -2.51
CA LEU A 396 -1.80 -21.85 -3.67
C LEU A 396 -0.31 -21.85 -3.26
N GLN A 397 0.07 -20.94 -2.35
CA GLN A 397 1.45 -20.79 -1.91
C GLN A 397 1.90 -21.85 -0.90
N ARG A 398 1.14 -21.99 0.21
CA ARG A 398 1.63 -22.63 1.44
C ARG A 398 1.30 -24.12 1.51
N TRP A 399 0.27 -24.58 0.78
CA TRP A 399 -0.13 -25.99 0.82
C TRP A 399 0.92 -26.89 0.14
N GLU A 400 1.36 -27.95 0.81
CA GLU A 400 2.38 -28.90 0.32
C GLU A 400 2.02 -29.56 -1.03
N GLU A 401 0.73 -29.71 -1.31
CA GLU A 401 0.21 -30.27 -2.56
C GLU A 401 0.33 -29.29 -3.75
N TYR A 402 0.29 -27.97 -3.51
CA TYR A 402 0.35 -26.94 -4.55
C TYR A 402 1.70 -26.25 -4.67
N LYS A 403 2.28 -25.82 -3.54
CA LYS A 403 3.66 -25.33 -3.42
C LYS A 403 4.07 -24.31 -4.49
N TYR A 404 3.17 -23.38 -4.85
CA TYR A 404 3.50 -22.29 -5.77
C TYR A 404 4.41 -21.28 -5.06
N LYS A 405 5.57 -21.01 -5.67
CA LYS A 405 6.60 -20.18 -5.06
C LYS A 405 6.19 -18.70 -5.06
N PRO A 406 6.27 -18.02 -3.91
CA PRO A 406 6.28 -16.57 -3.88
C PRO A 406 7.58 -16.07 -4.52
N PHE A 407 7.64 -14.77 -4.79
CA PHE A 407 8.78 -14.18 -5.47
C PHE A 407 8.99 -12.73 -5.05
N ILE A 408 10.20 -12.25 -5.29
CA ILE A 408 10.56 -10.85 -5.09
C ILE A 408 10.10 -10.04 -6.29
N THR A 409 9.41 -8.94 -6.05
CA THR A 409 9.20 -7.87 -7.03
C THR A 409 10.35 -6.88 -6.89
N GLU A 410 10.96 -6.49 -8.02
CA GLU A 410 12.10 -5.57 -8.01
C GLU A 410 11.81 -4.33 -8.86
N MET A 411 12.06 -3.18 -8.23
CA MET A 411 11.91 -1.85 -8.79
C MET A 411 13.28 -1.15 -8.82
N ASN A 412 13.64 -0.63 -9.99
CA ASN A 412 14.88 0.11 -10.22
C ASN A 412 14.57 1.50 -10.76
N VAL A 413 14.80 2.53 -9.93
CA VAL A 413 14.52 3.92 -10.30
C VAL A 413 15.79 4.74 -10.30
N ILE A 414 16.06 5.40 -11.42
CA ILE A 414 17.16 6.37 -11.56
C ILE A 414 16.57 7.78 -11.59
N LYS A 415 17.04 8.65 -10.69
CA LYS A 415 16.71 10.07 -10.64
C LYS A 415 17.94 10.92 -10.85
N VAL A 416 17.85 11.82 -11.81
CA VAL A 416 18.85 12.88 -11.98
C VAL A 416 18.36 14.11 -11.21
N ILE A 417 19.19 14.59 -10.29
CA ILE A 417 18.94 15.83 -9.56
C ILE A 417 19.98 16.87 -9.98
N GLU A 418 19.51 18.07 -10.24
CA GLU A 418 20.36 19.23 -10.51
C GLU A 418 20.09 20.28 -9.46
N GLY A 419 21.15 20.93 -8.98
CA GLY A 419 21.01 22.05 -8.06
C GLY A 419 22.14 23.06 -8.15
N SER A 420 22.04 24.11 -7.32
CA SER A 420 23.06 25.16 -7.25
C SER A 420 23.37 25.57 -5.81
N ARG A 421 24.57 26.13 -5.61
CA ARG A 421 25.08 26.54 -4.29
C ARG A 421 24.15 27.43 -3.47
N TYR A 422 23.33 28.24 -4.14
CA TYR A 422 22.45 29.23 -3.52
C TYR A 422 20.97 28.86 -3.66
N GLU A 423 20.66 27.62 -4.05
CA GLU A 423 19.29 27.16 -4.20
C GLU A 423 18.65 26.92 -2.83
N LYS A 424 17.42 27.42 -2.66
CA LYS A 424 16.53 27.02 -1.57
C LYS A 424 15.64 25.89 -2.07
N ILE A 425 15.67 24.75 -1.38
CA ILE A 425 14.91 23.55 -1.78
C ILE A 425 13.58 23.46 -1.05
N PHE A 426 13.52 23.96 0.18
CA PHE A 426 12.30 24.13 0.97
C PHE A 426 12.01 25.63 1.15
N ASP A 427 10.73 25.99 1.20
CA ASP A 427 10.25 27.38 1.35
C ASP A 427 10.32 27.90 2.79
#